data_AF-A0A957ZRM0-F1
#
_entry.id   AF-A0A957ZRM0-F1
#
_cell.length_a   1.000
_cell.length_b   1.000
_cell.length_c   1.000
_cell.angle_alpha   90.00
_cell.angle_beta   90.00
_cell.angle_gamma   90.00
#
_symmetry.space_group_name_H-M   'P 1'
#
loop_
_entity.id
_entity.type
_entity.pdbx_description
1 polymer ?
#
loop_
_entity_poly.entity_id
_entity_poly.type
_entity_poly.pdbx_seq_one_letter_code
_entity_poly.pdbx_strand_id
1 'polypeptide(L)'
;MIIDFRVQPPFKSFLGLHFFRPRPAVEDPVTGNAFAVGRKSCASFDQQSMEQFIAEMDEAEIDLAVVLGQQTAPRWGSASNDDVAEVVQKYPKRLVGFAGIDPGQPNAVAEVRRSIESLGCRG
;
A
#
# COMPACT_ATOMS: atom_id res chain seq x y z
N MET A 1 -9.26 -17.79 8.74
CA MET A 1 -8.23 -17.22 7.86
C MET A 1 -8.82 -16.01 7.13
N ILE A 2 -8.42 -14.80 7.51
CA ILE A 2 -8.83 -13.53 6.91
C ILE A 2 -7.68 -13.01 6.04
N ILE A 3 -8.01 -12.61 4.81
CA ILE A 3 -7.05 -11.99 3.88
C ILE A 3 -7.54 -10.60 3.52
N ASP A 4 -6.76 -9.58 3.85
CA ASP A 4 -6.96 -8.24 3.30
C ASP A 4 -6.29 -8.16 1.93
N PHE A 5 -7.10 -8.06 0.87
CA PHE A 5 -6.60 -8.09 -0.49
C PHE A 5 -6.08 -6.74 -1.00
N ARG A 6 -6.12 -5.69 -0.17
CA ARG A 6 -5.65 -4.36 -0.59
C ARG A 6 -5.08 -3.53 0.57
N VAL A 7 -3.79 -3.71 0.82
CA VAL A 7 -3.04 -2.82 1.72
C VAL A 7 -1.97 -2.02 0.99
N GLN A 8 -1.74 -0.80 1.49
CA GLN A 8 -0.62 0.06 1.12
C GLN A 8 0.06 0.47 2.43
N PRO A 9 1.04 -0.33 2.91
CA PRO A 9 1.57 -0.20 4.25
C PRO A 9 2.47 1.05 4.38
N PRO A 10 2.72 1.56 5.59
CA PRO A 10 3.58 2.72 5.82
C PRO A 10 5.07 2.38 5.62
N PHE A 11 5.49 2.22 4.37
CA PHE A 11 6.84 1.76 4.03
C PHE A 11 7.44 2.50 2.82
N LYS A 12 8.59 3.15 2.98
CA LYS A 12 9.39 3.75 1.89
C LYS A 12 8.55 4.49 0.84
N SER A 13 8.59 4.10 -0.44
CA SER A 13 7.88 4.79 -1.52
C SER A 13 6.36 4.88 -1.33
N PHE A 14 5.75 3.99 -0.54
CA PHE A 14 4.33 4.08 -0.19
C PHE A 14 3.99 5.36 0.57
N LEU A 15 4.92 5.91 1.36
CA LEU A 15 4.71 7.16 2.09
C LEU A 15 4.57 8.38 1.16
N GLY A 16 4.98 8.26 -0.11
CA GLY A 16 4.79 9.29 -1.14
C GLY A 16 3.42 9.28 -1.82
N LEU A 17 2.59 8.25 -1.55
CA LEU A 17 1.25 8.12 -2.13
C LEU A 17 0.33 9.23 -1.62
N HIS A 18 -0.65 9.60 -2.44
CA HIS A 18 -1.60 10.67 -2.14
C HIS A 18 -2.27 10.55 -0.77
N PHE A 19 -2.57 9.32 -0.33
CA PHE A 19 -3.28 9.07 0.92
C PHE A 19 -2.46 9.35 2.19
N PHE A 20 -1.12 9.34 2.10
CA PHE A 20 -0.18 9.66 3.18
C PHE A 20 0.17 11.15 3.24
N ARG A 21 -0.31 11.96 2.29
CA ARG A 21 -0.14 13.42 2.32
C ARG A 21 -1.05 14.04 3.38
N PRO A 22 -0.70 15.23 3.91
CA PRO A 22 -1.53 15.94 4.88
C PRO A 22 -2.98 16.07 4.39
N ARG A 23 -3.92 15.64 5.23
CA ARG A 23 -5.36 15.73 4.94
C ARG A 23 -5.89 17.04 5.50
N PRO A 24 -6.54 17.89 4.69
CA PRO A 24 -7.26 19.04 5.24
C PRO A 24 -8.40 18.54 6.14
N ALA A 25 -8.70 19.27 7.20
CA ALA A 25 -9.85 18.98 8.04
C ALA A 25 -11.14 19.08 7.21
N VAL A 26 -12.07 18.15 7.40
CA VAL A 26 -13.42 18.27 6.85
C VAL A 26 -14.22 19.17 7.79
N GLU A 27 -14.33 20.45 7.45
CA GLU A 27 -15.06 21.44 8.26
C GLU A 27 -16.58 21.26 8.16
N ASP A 28 -17.10 20.93 6.97
CA ASP A 28 -18.52 20.65 6.73
C ASP A 28 -18.70 19.25 6.14
N PRO A 29 -19.37 18.32 6.84
CA PRO A 29 -19.59 16.95 6.35
C PRO A 29 -20.44 16.88 5.07
N VAL A 30 -21.21 17.92 4.73
CA VAL A 30 -21.99 18.01 3.48
C VAL A 30 -21.08 18.25 2.26
N THR A 31 -19.98 18.98 2.46
CA THR A 31 -18.98 19.26 1.41
C THR A 31 -17.79 18.30 1.43
N GLY A 32 -17.67 17.52 2.52
CA GLY A 32 -16.65 16.51 2.69
C GLY A 32 -16.76 15.36 1.70
N ASN A 33 -15.59 14.87 1.24
CA ASN A 33 -15.52 13.63 0.49
C ASN A 33 -16.00 12.46 1.38
N ALA A 34 -16.85 11.57 0.86
CA ALA A 34 -17.31 10.35 1.53
C ALA A 34 -16.16 9.48 2.07
N PHE A 35 -14.97 9.54 1.45
CA PHE A 35 -13.77 8.84 1.92
C PHE A 35 -13.03 9.52 3.09
N ALA A 36 -13.44 10.73 3.46
CA ALA A 36 -12.82 11.55 4.50
C ALA A 36 -13.74 11.74 5.72
N VAL A 37 -15.06 11.82 5.52
CA VAL A 37 -16.02 12.02 6.61
C VAL A 37 -16.02 10.81 7.55
N GLY A 38 -15.83 11.06 8.85
CA GLY A 38 -15.89 10.03 9.90
C GLY A 38 -14.71 9.05 9.95
N ARG A 39 -13.70 9.23 9.09
CA ARG A 39 -12.53 8.35 9.07
C ARG A 39 -11.62 8.64 10.25
N LYS A 40 -11.48 7.67 11.16
CA LYS A 40 -10.45 7.71 12.19
C LYS A 40 -9.12 7.25 11.60
N SER A 41 -8.03 7.90 11.99
CA SER A 41 -6.69 7.43 11.65
C SER A 41 -6.30 6.25 12.54
N CYS A 42 -5.41 5.40 12.05
CA CYS A 42 -4.80 4.31 12.82
C CYS A 42 -3.36 4.67 13.19
N ALA A 43 -2.82 4.04 14.23
CA ALA A 43 -1.50 4.36 14.78
C ALA A 43 -0.40 4.12 13.75
N SER A 44 -0.51 3.06 12.94
CA SER A 44 0.45 2.75 11.88
C SER A 44 0.50 3.83 10.80
N PHE A 45 -0.65 4.42 10.47
CA PHE A 45 -0.72 5.52 9.51
C PHE A 45 -0.11 6.80 10.08
N ASP A 46 -0.47 7.18 11.30
CA ASP A 46 -0.01 8.43 11.93
C ASP A 46 1.48 8.40 12.26
N GLN A 47 1.96 7.27 12.78
CA GLN A 47 3.37 7.08 13.17
C GLN A 47 4.24 6.56 12.02
N GLN A 48 3.63 6.25 10.87
CA GLN A 48 4.30 5.65 9.72
C GLN A 48 5.13 4.40 10.10
N SER A 49 4.55 3.54 10.94
CA SER A 49 5.25 2.40 11.55
C SER A 49 4.75 1.07 11.02
N MET A 50 5.66 0.27 10.45
CA MET A 50 5.39 -1.11 10.06
C MET A 50 5.09 -2.03 11.25
N GLU A 51 5.71 -1.78 12.41
CA GLU A 51 5.47 -2.58 13.61
C GLU A 51 4.02 -2.40 14.08
N GLN A 52 3.55 -1.14 14.12
CA GLN A 52 2.15 -0.85 14.42
C GLN A 52 1.21 -1.42 13.36
N PHE A 53 1.59 -1.38 12.07
CA PHE A 53 0.78 -1.95 11.00
C PHE A 53 0.56 -3.46 11.20
N ILE A 54 1.61 -4.20 11.56
CA ILE A 54 1.51 -5.64 11.83
C ILE A 54 0.69 -5.90 13.11
N ALA A 55 0.85 -5.08 14.16
CA ALA A 55 0.05 -5.19 15.37
C ALA A 55 -1.45 -4.93 15.10
N GLU A 56 -1.78 -3.95 14.26
CA GLU A 56 -3.15 -3.67 13.82
C GLU A 56 -3.72 -4.82 12.98
N MET A 57 -2.91 -5.50 12.17
CA MET A 57 -3.34 -6.73 11.49
C MET A 57 -3.70 -7.83 12.50
N ASP A 58 -2.92 -7.98 13.58
CA ASP A 58 -3.20 -8.96 14.64
C ASP A 58 -4.51 -8.63 15.39
N GLU A 59 -4.72 -7.36 15.74
CA GLU A 59 -5.95 -6.89 16.40
C GLU A 59 -7.20 -7.08 15.52
N ALA A 60 -7.06 -6.88 14.21
CA ALA A 60 -8.12 -7.08 13.23
C ALA A 60 -8.30 -8.55 12.79
N GLU A 61 -7.53 -9.48 13.37
CA GLU A 61 -7.52 -10.91 13.02
C GLU A 61 -7.19 -11.18 11.53
N ILE A 62 -6.42 -10.29 10.90
CA ILE A 62 -5.97 -10.40 9.51
C ILE A 62 -4.71 -11.27 9.47
N ASP A 63 -4.87 -12.49 8.98
CA ASP A 63 -3.77 -13.46 8.87
C ASP A 63 -2.75 -13.07 7.78
N LEU A 64 -3.25 -12.57 6.64
CA LEU A 64 -2.44 -12.25 5.46
C LEU A 64 -2.94 -10.95 4.80
N ALA A 65 -2.02 -10.13 4.31
CA ALA A 65 -2.35 -8.92 3.57
C ALA A 65 -1.61 -8.84 2.22
N VAL A 66 -2.32 -8.38 1.18
CA VAL A 66 -1.78 -8.19 -0.16
C VAL A 66 -1.32 -6.75 -0.33
N VAL A 67 0.00 -6.57 -0.44
CA VAL A 67 0.64 -5.27 -0.66
C VAL A 67 0.48 -4.90 -2.13
N LEU A 68 -0.44 -3.98 -2.41
CA LEU A 68 -0.73 -3.55 -3.77
C LEU A 68 0.22 -2.43 -4.20
N GLY A 69 1.14 -2.76 -5.11
CA GLY A 69 1.98 -1.79 -5.79
C GLY A 69 1.17 -0.77 -6.59
N GLN A 70 1.76 0.39 -6.87
CA GLN A 70 1.08 1.47 -7.58
C GLN A 70 2.05 2.19 -8.50
N GLN A 71 1.77 2.18 -9.80
CA GLN A 71 2.49 2.97 -10.79
C GLN A 71 1.47 3.89 -11.47
N THR A 72 1.46 5.17 -11.08
CA THR A 72 0.43 6.12 -11.52
C THR A 72 1.02 7.50 -11.77
N ALA A 73 0.21 8.43 -12.31
CA ALA A 73 0.63 9.80 -12.57
C ALA A 73 1.19 10.49 -11.30
N PRO A 74 2.18 11.40 -11.42
CA PRO A 74 2.86 12.02 -10.27
C PRO A 74 1.93 12.65 -9.22
N ARG A 75 0.76 13.15 -9.65
CA ARG A 75 -0.27 13.68 -8.74
C ARG A 75 -0.69 12.68 -7.66
N TRP A 76 -0.71 11.38 -7.96
CA TRP A 76 -1.17 10.32 -7.05
C TRP A 76 -0.02 9.63 -6.30
N GLY A 77 1.21 9.78 -6.78
CA GLY A 77 2.38 9.07 -6.27
C GLY A 77 2.47 7.64 -6.80
N SER A 78 3.66 7.04 -6.67
CA SER A 78 3.92 5.66 -7.06
C SER A 78 4.71 4.96 -5.96
N ALA A 79 4.48 3.65 -5.83
CA ALA A 79 5.23 2.75 -4.97
C ALA A 79 6.04 1.78 -5.86
N SER A 80 7.36 1.70 -5.62
CA SER A 80 8.24 0.83 -6.39
C SER A 80 7.94 -0.65 -6.12
N ASN A 81 8.02 -1.49 -7.15
CA ASN A 81 7.94 -2.93 -6.97
C ASN A 81 9.12 -3.48 -6.15
N ASP A 82 10.26 -2.79 -6.12
CA ASP A 82 11.39 -3.17 -5.25
C ASP A 82 11.05 -2.98 -3.76
N ASP A 83 10.33 -1.90 -3.42
CA ASP A 83 9.87 -1.66 -2.05
C ASP A 83 8.75 -2.63 -1.65
N VAL A 84 7.89 -3.03 -2.59
CA VAL A 84 6.92 -4.14 -2.40
C VAL A 84 7.67 -5.41 -2.03
N ALA A 85 8.69 -5.77 -2.82
CA ALA A 85 9.49 -6.97 -2.58
C ALA A 85 10.20 -6.92 -1.22
N GLU A 86 10.79 -5.78 -0.87
CA GLU A 86 11.50 -5.61 0.39
C GLU A 86 10.56 -5.73 1.61
N VAL A 87 9.38 -5.09 1.58
CA VAL A 87 8.46 -5.19 2.73
C VAL A 87 7.93 -6.61 2.90
N VAL A 88 7.68 -7.32 1.78
CA VAL A 88 7.29 -8.73 1.80
C VAL A 88 8.41 -9.60 2.38
N GLN A 89 9.67 -9.35 2.01
CA GLN A 89 10.82 -10.06 2.59
C GLN A 89 10.98 -9.84 4.09
N LYS A 90 10.60 -8.66 4.60
CA LYS A 90 10.60 -8.38 6.05
C LYS A 90 9.50 -9.12 6.80
N TYR A 91 8.35 -9.35 6.17
CA TYR A 91 7.18 -10.00 6.78
C TYR A 91 6.59 -11.12 5.90
N PRO A 92 7.38 -12.15 5.53
CA PRO A 92 7.03 -13.08 4.44
C PRO A 92 5.89 -14.04 4.78
N LYS A 93 5.55 -14.17 6.07
CA LYS A 93 4.40 -14.96 6.55
C LYS A 93 3.10 -14.15 6.64
N ARG A 94 3.19 -12.83 6.51
CA ARG A 94 2.07 -11.89 6.72
C ARG A 94 1.71 -11.12 5.46
N LEU A 95 2.67 -10.92 4.56
CA LEU A 95 2.50 -10.09 3.37
C LEU A 95 2.72 -10.87 2.08
N VAL A 96 1.95 -10.52 1.06
CA VAL A 96 2.13 -10.98 -0.33
C VAL A 96 2.25 -9.76 -1.23
N GLY A 97 3.25 -9.76 -2.11
CA GLY A 97 3.47 -8.66 -3.07
C GLY A 97 2.57 -8.81 -4.30
N PHE A 98 1.96 -7.70 -4.70
CA PHE A 98 1.22 -7.57 -5.96
C PHE A 98 1.82 -6.39 -6.74
N ALA A 99 2.27 -6.63 -7.97
CA ALA A 99 3.01 -5.67 -8.76
C ALA A 99 2.13 -4.48 -9.20
N GLY A 100 2.67 -3.27 -9.07
CA GLY A 100 2.11 -2.09 -9.72
C GLY A 100 2.69 -1.97 -11.12
N ILE A 101 1.84 -1.89 -12.15
CA ILE A 101 2.26 -1.79 -13.55
C ILE A 101 1.57 -0.60 -14.20
N ASP A 102 2.36 0.26 -14.84
CA ASP A 102 1.85 1.29 -15.75
C ASP A 102 1.89 0.73 -17.19
N PRO A 103 0.74 0.39 -17.79
CA PRO A 103 0.70 -0.18 -19.14
C PRO A 103 1.11 0.82 -20.23
N GLY A 104 1.22 2.12 -19.91
CA GLY A 104 1.70 3.14 -20.83
C GLY A 104 3.23 3.16 -20.99
N GLN A 105 3.97 2.50 -20.10
CA GLN A 105 5.44 2.46 -20.19
C GLN A 105 5.90 1.47 -21.26
N PRO A 106 6.91 1.81 -22.10
CA PRO A 106 7.43 0.91 -23.12
C PRO A 106 7.93 -0.45 -22.56
N ASN A 107 8.36 -0.48 -21.30
CA ASN A 107 8.86 -1.67 -20.62
C ASN A 107 7.80 -2.38 -19.76
N ALA A 108 6.50 -2.05 -19.87
CA ALA A 108 5.45 -2.59 -18.99
C ALA A 108 5.46 -4.14 -18.91
N VAL A 109 5.56 -4.83 -20.05
CA VAL A 109 5.62 -6.30 -20.09
C VAL A 109 6.91 -6.84 -19.44
N ALA A 110 8.03 -6.15 -19.61
CA ALA A 110 9.29 -6.53 -18.97
C ALA A 110 9.20 -6.34 -17.45
N GLU A 111 8.52 -5.29 -16.98
CA GLU A 111 8.31 -5.04 -15.56
C GLU A 111 7.37 -6.06 -14.91
N VAL A 112 6.33 -6.54 -15.62
CA VAL A 112 5.52 -7.68 -15.17
C VAL A 112 6.42 -8.90 -14.94
N ARG A 113 7.24 -9.27 -15.94
CA ARG A 113 8.15 -10.44 -15.82
C ARG A 113 9.13 -10.27 -14.67
N ARG A 114 9.78 -9.10 -14.55
CA ARG A 114 10.70 -8.81 -13.44
C ARG A 114 10.01 -8.94 -12.09
N SER A 115 8.80 -8.43 -11.96
CA SER A 115 8.05 -8.45 -10.70
C SER A 115 7.70 -9.87 -10.26
N ILE A 116 7.31 -10.75 -11.20
CA ILE A 116 6.99 -12.14 -10.88
C ILE A 116 8.26 -12.98 -10.70
N GLU A 117 9.17 -12.95 -11.67
CA GLU A 117 10.31 -13.88 -11.76
C GLU A 117 11.46 -13.49 -10.84
N SER A 118 11.70 -12.20 -10.62
CA SER A 118 12.84 -11.70 -9.83
C SER A 118 12.45 -11.20 -8.45
N LEU A 119 11.29 -10.53 -8.34
CA LEU A 119 10.85 -9.92 -7.08
C LEU A 119 9.88 -10.79 -6.27
N GLY A 120 9.32 -11.85 -6.87
CA GLY A 120 8.44 -12.79 -6.18
C GLY A 120 7.02 -12.27 -5.90
N CYS A 121 6.58 -11.23 -6.63
CA CYS A 121 5.17 -10.83 -6.64
C CYS A 121 4.30 -11.99 -7.14
N ARG A 122 3.06 -12.06 -6.66
CA ARG A 122 2.09 -13.14 -6.99
C ARG A 122 0.82 -12.63 -7.68
N GLY A 123 0.89 -11.42 -8.23
CA GLY A 123 -0.17 -10.72 -8.93
C GLY A 123 0.39 -9.50 -9.62
#